data_AF-A0A9Q5UAJ3-F1
#
_entry.id   AF-A0A9Q5UAJ3-F1
#
_cell.length_a   1.000
_cell.length_b   1.000
_cell.length_c   1.000
_cell.angle_alpha   90.00
_cell.angle_beta   90.00
_cell.angle_gamma   90.00
#
_symmetry.space_group_name_H-M   'P 1'
#
loop_
_entity.id
_entity.type
_entity.pdbx_description
1 polymer ?
#
loop_
_entity_poly.entity_id
_entity_poly.type
_entity_poly.pdbx_seq_one_letter_code
_entity_poly.pdbx_strand_id
1 'polypeptide(L)' 'MTTVGQRERATQQRVVRFFIEELGYRYLGDWHTRPNNRNVEPDLLSHWLIDRGVPICSPYTQTIGQDRLPGWGQSITN' A
#
# COMPACT_ATOMS: atom_id res chain seq x y z
N MET A 1 6.77 -7.81 -37.42
CA MET A 1 6.84 -7.51 -35.98
C MET A 1 5.59 -8.09 -35.33
N THR A 2 5.76 -8.97 -34.36
CA THR A 2 4.81 -10.02 -34.00
C THR A 2 3.48 -9.51 -33.41
N THR A 3 2.38 -10.10 -33.87
CA THR A 3 0.97 -9.88 -33.52
C THR A 3 0.61 -10.31 -32.08
N VAL A 4 1.61 -10.52 -31.23
CA VAL A 4 1.46 -11.07 -29.88
C VAL A 4 1.35 -9.90 -28.90
N GLY A 5 0.26 -9.85 -28.13
CA GLY A 5 -0.01 -8.83 -27.12
C GLY A 5 -1.09 -7.80 -27.48
N GLN A 6 -1.47 -7.64 -28.76
CA GLN A 6 -2.54 -6.68 -29.13
C GLN A 6 -3.92 -7.11 -28.60
N ARG A 7 -4.25 -8.41 -28.72
CA ARG A 7 -5.50 -8.95 -28.18
C ARG A 7 -5.55 -8.88 -26.66
N GLU A 8 -4.42 -9.13 -26.00
CA GLU A 8 -4.30 -9.04 -24.54
C GLU A 8 -4.48 -7.59 -24.08
N ARG A 9 -3.80 -6.64 -24.74
CA ARG A 9 -3.92 -5.21 -24.43
C ARG A 9 -5.35 -4.69 -24.62
N ALA A 10 -6.04 -5.12 -25.68
CA ALA A 10 -7.44 -4.78 -25.90
C ALA A 10 -8.35 -5.34 -24.78
N THR A 11 -8.09 -6.56 -24.31
CA THR A 11 -8.80 -7.15 -23.17
C THR A 11 -8.50 -6.40 -21.88
N GLN A 12 -7.23 -6.09 -21.59
CA GLN A 12 -6.83 -5.32 -20.41
C GLN A 12 -7.50 -3.93 -20.40
N GLN A 13 -7.57 -3.24 -21.55
CA GLN A 13 -8.27 -1.96 -21.67
C GLN A 13 -9.77 -2.07 -21.37
N ARG A 14 -10.43 -3.14 -21.82
CA ARG A 14 -11.85 -3.37 -21.52
C ARG A 14 -12.08 -3.63 -20.03
N VAL A 15 -11.20 -4.41 -19.40
CA VAL A 15 -11.25 -4.66 -17.96
C VAL A 15 -11.04 -3.35 -17.19
N VAL A 16 -10.00 -2.58 -17.52
CA VAL A 16 -9.74 -1.27 -16.89
C VAL A 16 -10.97 -0.37 -17.00
N ARG A 17 -11.58 -0.28 -18.18
CA ARG A 17 -12.78 0.53 -18.39
C ARG A 17 -13.95 0.06 -17.51
N PHE A 18 -14.21 -1.24 -17.43
CA PHE A 18 -15.25 -1.80 -16.57
C PHE A 18 -15.04 -1.44 -15.09
N PHE A 19 -13.82 -1.56 -14.58
CA PHE A 19 -13.51 -1.20 -13.19
C PHE A 19 -13.72 0.29 -12.90
N ILE A 20 -13.44 1.17 -13.86
CA ILE A 20 -13.63 2.62 -13.70
C ILE A 20 -15.11 3.00 -13.82
N GLU A 21 -15.76 2.60 -14.92
CA GLU A 21 -17.09 3.09 -15.29
C GLU A 21 -18.21 2.41 -14.49
N GLU A 22 -18.14 1.10 -14.31
CA GLU A 22 -19.22 0.33 -13.67
C GLU A 22 -19.02 0.19 -12.16
N LEU A 23 -17.78 0.04 -11.73
CA LEU A 23 -17.46 -0.21 -10.32
C LEU A 23 -16.93 1.03 -9.59
N GLY A 24 -16.66 2.13 -10.30
CA GLY A 24 -16.21 3.40 -9.71
C GLY A 24 -14.79 3.36 -9.14
N TYR A 25 -13.95 2.41 -9.54
CA TYR A 25 -12.56 2.35 -9.07
C TYR A 25 -11.73 3.48 -9.68
N ARG A 26 -10.85 4.06 -8.86
CA ARG A 26 -9.85 5.01 -9.31
C ARG A 26 -8.73 4.29 -10.07
N TYR A 27 -8.53 4.64 -11.34
CA TYR A 27 -7.39 4.17 -12.11
C TYR A 27 -6.10 4.91 -11.73
N LEU A 28 -5.05 4.16 -11.39
CA LEU A 28 -3.76 4.72 -10.94
C LEU A 28 -2.75 4.93 -12.09
N GLY A 29 -3.01 4.41 -13.28
CA GLY A 29 -2.12 4.47 -14.45
C GLY A 29 -1.35 3.16 -14.70
N ASP A 30 -0.46 3.17 -15.69
CA ASP A 30 0.47 2.06 -16.00
C ASP A 30 1.77 2.25 -15.24
N TRP A 31 2.05 1.36 -14.29
CA TRP A 31 3.20 1.44 -13.38
C TRP A 31 4.25 0.35 -13.64
N HIS A 32 4.18 -0.36 -14.78
CA HIS A 32 5.02 -1.55 -15.01
C HIS A 32 6.53 -1.26 -15.04
N THR A 33 6.94 -0.01 -15.32
CA THR A 33 8.35 0.40 -15.45
C THR A 33 8.90 1.20 -14.26
N ARG A 34 8.13 1.36 -13.17
CA ARG A 34 8.58 2.20 -12.05
C ARG A 34 9.65 1.50 -11.19
N PRO A 35 10.65 2.25 -10.69
CA PRO A 35 11.55 1.73 -9.67
C PRO A 35 10.76 1.43 -8.38
N ASN A 36 11.11 0.33 -7.70
CA ASN A 36 10.40 -0.17 -6.51
C ASN A 36 8.93 -0.53 -6.77
N ASN A 37 8.63 -1.21 -7.88
CA ASN A 37 7.31 -1.75 -8.19
C ASN A 37 6.91 -2.81 -7.14
N ARG A 38 5.91 -2.50 -6.32
CA ARG A 38 5.36 -3.39 -5.29
C ARG A 38 3.88 -3.62 -5.56
N ASN A 39 3.38 -4.76 -5.11
CA ASN A 39 1.95 -5.10 -5.29
C ASN A 39 1.01 -4.17 -4.52
N VAL A 40 1.52 -3.51 -3.47
CA VAL A 40 0.76 -2.63 -2.59
C VAL A 40 1.54 -1.35 -2.38
N GLU A 41 0.84 -0.23 -2.48
CA GLU A 41 1.35 1.11 -2.22
C GLU A 41 1.04 1.51 -0.77
N PRO A 42 2.04 1.56 0.12
CA PRO A 42 1.81 1.82 1.54
C PRO A 42 1.14 3.16 1.79
N ASP A 43 1.46 4.18 1.01
CA ASP A 43 0.88 5.52 1.17
C ASP A 43 -0.60 5.53 0.79
N LEU A 44 -0.96 4.95 -0.36
CA LEU A 44 -2.36 4.84 -0.78
C LEU A 44 -3.19 4.02 0.21
N LEU A 45 -2.64 2.92 0.70
CA LEU A 45 -3.30 2.07 1.70
C LEU A 45 -3.47 2.79 3.03
N SER A 46 -2.45 3.49 3.51
CA SER A 46 -2.48 4.20 4.79
C SER A 46 -3.51 5.33 4.76
N HIS A 47 -3.54 6.12 3.69
CA HIS A 47 -4.55 7.17 3.49
C HIS A 47 -5.97 6.58 3.49
N TRP A 48 -6.20 5.51 2.72
CA TRP A 48 -7.49 4.84 2.68
C TRP A 48 -7.91 4.29 4.05
N LEU A 49 -6.98 3.73 4.83
CA LEU A 49 -7.26 3.23 6.18
C LEU A 49 -7.63 4.35 7.17
N ILE A 50 -6.94 5.49 7.10
CA ILE A 50 -7.25 6.68 7.91
C ILE A 50 -8.66 7.18 7.62
N ASP A 51 -9.05 7.26 6.34
CA ASP A 51 -10.40 7.67 5.92
C ASP A 51 -11.49 6.72 6.46
N ARG A 52 -11.13 5.47 6.79
CA ARG A 52 -12.01 4.47 7.40
C ARG A 52 -12.01 4.51 8.94
N GLY A 53 -11.26 5.44 9.54
CA GLY A 53 -11.13 5.59 10.98
C GLY A 53 -10.17 4.59 11.62
N VAL A 54 -9.36 3.88 10.82
CA VAL A 54 -8.30 3.01 11.34
C VAL A 54 -7.11 3.89 11.70
N PRO A 55 -6.70 3.97 12.99
CA PRO A 55 -5.55 4.75 13.35
C PRO A 55 -4.31 4.11 12.73
N ILE A 56 -3.49 4.92 12.07
CA ILE A 56 -2.12 4.56 11.73
C ILE A 56 -1.27 4.54 13.00
N CYS A 57 -1.54 3.58 13.89
CA CYS A 57 -0.61 3.27 14.96
C CYS A 57 0.54 2.49 14.33
N SER A 58 1.57 3.21 13.87
CA SER A 58 2.87 2.59 13.62
C SER A 58 3.48 2.27 14.98
N PRO A 59 3.67 0.98 15.34
CA PRO A 59 4.34 0.61 16.57
C PRO A 59 5.81 1.07 16.61
N TYR A 60 6.33 1.63 15.51
CA TYR A 60 7.73 2.04 15.35
C TYR A 60 7.95 3.55 15.34
N THR A 61 6.94 4.37 15.64
CA THR A 61 7.13 5.82 15.85
C THR A 61 6.61 6.27 17.20
N GLN A 62 6.97 5.54 18.25
CA GLN A 62 7.18 6.19 19.53
C GLN A 62 8.52 6.92 19.44
N THR A 63 8.45 8.26 19.34
CA THR A 63 9.49 9.10 19.90
C THR A 63 9.84 8.49 21.25
N ILE A 64 11.10 8.11 21.41
CA ILE A 64 11.77 7.86 22.69
C ILE A 64 11.70 9.16 23.51
N GLY A 65 10.50 9.52 23.93
CA GLY A 65 10.22 10.38 25.05
C GLY A 65 10.17 9.45 26.24
N GLN A 66 11.17 9.57 27.10
CA GLN A 66 11.15 9.06 28.46
C GLN A 66 9.77 9.28 29.06
N ASP A 67 9.01 8.21 29.28
CA ASP A 67 8.24 8.04 30.51
C ASP A 67 7.70 6.61 30.63
N ARG A 68 8.32 5.88 31.57
CA ARG A 68 7.81 4.71 32.29
C ARG A 68 7.51 3.44 31.46
N LEU A 69 8.55 2.62 31.27
CA LEU A 69 8.39 1.17 31.10
C LEU A 69 7.91 0.55 32.43
N PRO A 70 6.85 -0.28 32.44
CA PRO A 70 6.51 -1.06 33.63
C PRO A 70 7.44 -2.28 33.70
N GLY A 71 8.40 -2.23 34.62
CA GLY A 71 8.71 -3.34 35.52
C GLY A 71 9.17 -4.70 34.98
N TRP A 72 9.66 -4.83 33.74
CA TRP A 72 10.25 -6.09 33.29
C TRP A 72 11.65 -5.85 32.71
N GLY A 73 12.67 -6.09 33.53
CA GLY A 73 14.07 -6.04 33.13
C GLY A 73 15.00 -5.35 34.12
N GLN A 74 14.96 -5.75 35.40
CA GLN A 74 16.07 -5.48 36.31
C GLN A 74 17.04 -6.65 36.25
N SER A 75 18.21 -6.36 35.68
CA SER A 75 19.53 -6.81 36.12
C SER A 75 19.81 -8.31 36.12
N ILE A 76 20.52 -8.76 35.08
CA ILE A 76 21.53 -9.82 35.22
C ILE A 76 22.88 -9.19 34.90
N THR A 77 23.52 -8.67 35.94
CA THR A 77 24.96 -8.43 35.95
C THR A 77 25.45 -8.64 37.38
N ASN A 78 25.76 -9.89 37.73
CA ASN A 78 27.06 -10.33 38.23
C ASN A 78 27.10 -11.87 38.20
#